data_AF-A0A699VTX3-F1
#
_entry.id   AF-A0A699VTX3-F1
#
_cell.length_a   1.000
_cell.length_b   1.000
_cell.length_c   1.000
_cell.angle_alpha   90.00
_cell.angle_beta   90.00
_cell.angle_gamma   90.00
#
_symmetry.space_group_name_H-M   'P 1'
#
loop_
_entity.id
_entity.type
_entity.pdbx_description
1 polymer ?
#
loop_
_entity_poly.entity_id
_entity_poly.type
_entity_poly.pdbx_seq_one_letter_code
_entity_poly.pdbx_strand_id
1 'polypeptide(L)'
;MLRSCTLEWTGNWDDYICLVEFAYNNSWHTSIKCAPFEMLYGRKFHAPICWDQVRECVIEGLEMIEVTNEKVAVAKEKLKEARTRQKSYADKHRKSLEFQP
;
A
#
# COMPACT_ATOMS: atom_id res chain seq x y z
N MET A 1 3.79 7.43 -2.20
CA MET A 1 3.04 6.28 -2.73
C MET A 1 2.25 6.67 -3.97
N LEU A 2 1.13 7.40 -3.90
CA LEU A 2 0.38 7.82 -5.11
C LEU A 2 1.25 8.53 -6.14
N ARG A 3 1.95 9.60 -5.74
CA ARG A 3 2.88 10.34 -6.62
C ARG A 3 4.00 9.48 -7.23
N SER A 4 4.46 8.45 -6.53
CA SER A 4 5.50 7.55 -7.04
C SER A 4 4.92 6.53 -8.01
N CYS A 5 3.70 6.03 -7.76
CA CYS A 5 2.99 5.12 -8.66
C CYS A 5 2.60 5.82 -9.97
N THR A 6 2.12 7.07 -9.90
CA THR A 6 1.79 7.87 -11.10
C THR A 6 3.00 8.17 -11.99
N LEU A 7 4.21 8.28 -11.41
CA LEU A 7 5.45 8.50 -12.17
C LEU A 7 5.96 7.22 -12.85
N GLU A 8 5.64 6.04 -12.30
CA GLU A 8 6.10 4.74 -12.82
C GLU A 8 5.10 4.13 -13.81
N TRP A 9 3.82 4.47 -13.70
CA TRP A 9 2.74 3.98 -14.56
C TRP A 9 2.22 5.09 -15.50
N THR A 10 3.15 5.76 -16.17
CA THR A 10 2.88 6.89 -17.07
C THR A 10 1.84 6.53 -18.13
N GLY A 11 0.64 7.13 -18.01
CA GLY A 11 -0.45 7.01 -18.98
C GLY A 11 -1.61 6.09 -18.60
N ASN A 12 -1.47 5.24 -17.57
CA ASN A 12 -2.51 4.29 -17.13
C ASN A 12 -2.68 4.24 -15.61
N TRP A 13 -2.21 5.26 -14.90
CA TRP A 13 -2.22 5.30 -13.42
C TRP A 13 -3.64 5.23 -12.82
N ASP A 14 -4.64 5.70 -13.56
CA ASP A 14 -6.05 5.71 -13.23
C ASP A 14 -6.64 4.30 -13.20
N ASP A 15 -6.22 3.40 -14.09
CA ASP A 15 -6.62 1.99 -14.08
C ASP A 15 -6.18 1.26 -12.80
N TYR A 16 -5.09 1.73 -12.17
CA TYR A 16 -4.51 1.10 -10.98
C TYR A 16 -4.80 1.88 -9.69
N ILE A 17 -5.62 2.94 -9.72
CA ILE A 17 -5.92 3.74 -8.51
C ILE A 17 -6.54 2.88 -7.41
N CYS A 18 -7.45 1.98 -7.78
CA CYS A 18 -8.10 1.04 -6.86
C CYS A 18 -7.08 0.16 -6.13
N LEU A 19 -6.02 -0.27 -6.82
CA LEU A 19 -4.97 -1.12 -6.24
C LEU A 19 -4.04 -0.35 -5.31
N VAL A 20 -3.77 0.92 -5.63
CA VAL A 20 -2.99 1.81 -4.77
C VAL A 20 -3.77 2.13 -3.49
N GLU A 21 -5.05 2.45 -3.60
CA GLU A 21 -5.94 2.67 -2.45
C GLU A 21 -6.06 1.40 -1.61
N PHE A 22 -6.25 0.25 -2.26
CA PHE A 22 -6.28 -1.05 -1.60
C PHE A 22 -5.00 -1.32 -0.80
N ALA A 23 -3.83 -1.11 -1.40
CA ALA A 23 -2.55 -1.31 -0.72
C ALA A 23 -2.39 -0.37 0.48
N TYR A 24 -2.85 0.87 0.35
CA TYR A 24 -2.79 1.87 1.43
C TYR A 24 -3.70 1.53 2.61
N ASN A 25 -4.97 1.19 2.33
CA ASN A 25 -6.00 0.92 3.32
C ASN A 25 -5.75 -0.38 4.09
N ASN A 26 -5.06 -1.34 3.48
CA ASN A 26 -4.75 -2.64 4.08
C ASN A 26 -3.33 -2.73 4.69
N SER A 27 -2.49 -1.72 4.49
CA SER A 27 -1.16 -1.70 5.09
C SER A 27 -1.20 -1.26 6.55
N TRP A 28 -0.27 -1.76 7.36
CA TRP A 28 -0.11 -1.32 8.76
C TRP A 28 0.38 0.13 8.85
N HIS A 29 -0.31 0.95 9.62
CA HIS A 29 0.08 2.34 9.90
C HIS A 29 0.53 2.51 11.35
N THR A 30 1.72 3.06 11.53
CA THR A 30 2.36 3.16 12.85
C THR A 30 1.71 4.18 13.78
N SER A 31 1.04 5.19 13.24
CA SER A 31 0.32 6.23 13.99
C SER A 31 -0.96 5.68 14.64
N ILE A 32 -1.73 4.90 13.89
CA ILE A 32 -3.00 4.31 14.35
C ILE A 32 -2.87 2.89 14.91
N LYS A 33 -1.68 2.28 14.80
CA LYS A 33 -1.37 0.92 15.30
C LYS A 33 -2.27 -0.18 14.72
N CYS A 34 -2.76 0.01 13.50
CA CYS A 34 -3.53 -0.95 12.73
C CYS A 34 -3.55 -0.53 11.24
N ALA A 35 -4.22 -1.31 10.39
CA ALA A 35 -4.53 -0.85 9.04
C ALA A 35 -5.74 0.11 9.05
N PRO A 36 -5.80 1.15 8.19
CA PRO A 36 -6.97 2.02 8.08
C PRO A 36 -8.30 1.25 7.89
N PHE A 37 -8.28 0.16 7.12
CA PHE A 37 -9.43 -0.73 6.96
C PHE A 37 -9.87 -1.37 8.28
N GLU A 38 -8.90 -1.88 9.06
CA GLU A 38 -9.17 -2.48 10.37
C GLU A 38 -9.78 -1.47 11.34
N MET A 39 -9.29 -0.23 11.30
CA MET A 39 -9.82 0.86 12.12
C MET A 39 -11.25 1.22 11.76
N LEU A 40 -11.58 1.24 10.46
CA LEU A 40 -12.89 1.65 9.97
C LEU A 40 -13.96 0.56 10.18
N TYR A 41 -13.62 -0.70 9.94
CA TYR A 41 -14.59 -1.81 9.93
C TYR A 41 -14.47 -2.75 11.14
N GLY A 42 -13.47 -2.55 12.01
CA GLY A 42 -13.27 -3.37 13.21
C GLY A 42 -12.86 -4.83 12.91
N ARG A 43 -12.46 -5.13 11.67
CA ARG A 43 -12.08 -6.48 11.24
C ARG A 43 -10.88 -6.44 10.30
N LYS A 44 -10.09 -7.52 10.32
CA LYS A 44 -9.00 -7.69 9.35
C LYS A 44 -9.59 -7.85 7.96
N PHE A 45 -8.95 -7.20 6.98
CA PHE A 45 -9.28 -7.43 5.60
C PHE A 45 -8.79 -8.82 5.20
N HIS A 46 -9.71 -9.64 4.68
CA HIS A 46 -9.40 -10.89 4.01
C HIS A 46 -9.65 -10.65 2.52
N ALA A 47 -8.57 -10.63 1.72
CA ALA A 47 -8.70 -10.45 0.29
C ALA A 47 -9.48 -11.62 -0.32
N PRO A 48 -10.44 -11.38 -1.24
CA PRO A 48 -11.13 -12.46 -1.97
C PRO A 48 -10.21 -13.24 -2.92
N ILE A 49 -8.91 -12.92 -2.98
CA ILE A 49 -7.95 -13.38 -4.01
C ILE A 49 -7.61 -14.89 -3.87
N CYS A 50 -8.24 -15.62 -2.94
CA CYS A 50 -8.18 -17.08 -2.90
C CYS A 50 -9.56 -17.68 -3.21
N TRP A 51 -10.00 -17.56 -4.47
CA TRP A 51 -10.97 -18.48 -5.05
C TRP A 51 -10.19 -19.52 -5.86
N ASP A 52 -9.95 -20.69 -5.28
CA ASP A 52 -9.41 -21.85 -6.01
C ASP A 52 -10.44 -22.48 -6.99
N GLN A 53 -11.62 -21.85 -7.12
CA GLN A 53 -12.80 -22.46 -7.71
C GLN A 53 -13.59 -21.49 -8.60
N VAL A 54 -12.99 -21.01 -9.69
CA VAL A 54 -13.76 -20.69 -10.90
C VAL A 54 -12.97 -21.18 -12.11
N ARG A 55 -13.31 -22.41 -12.52
CA ARG A 55 -12.92 -22.99 -13.80
C ARG A 55 -13.35 -22.04 -14.93
N GLU A 56 -12.44 -21.84 -15.89
CA GLU A 56 -12.61 -21.25 -17.25
C GLU A 56 -12.12 -19.81 -17.55
N CYS A 57 -11.61 -19.01 -16.59
CA CYS A 57 -10.89 -17.75 -16.90
C CYS A 57 -9.35 -17.84 -16.79
N VAL A 58 -8.80 -19.05 -16.88
CA VAL A 58 -7.51 -19.44 -16.27
C VAL A 58 -6.25 -18.92 -17.01
N ILE A 59 -6.34 -18.30 -18.18
CA ILE A 59 -5.13 -17.83 -18.90
C ILE A 59 -5.03 -16.30 -18.86
N GLU A 60 -6.07 -15.60 -19.31
CA GLU A 60 -6.09 -14.12 -19.32
C GLU A 60 -6.22 -13.53 -17.91
N GLY A 61 -6.95 -14.21 -17.02
CA GLY A 61 -7.03 -13.84 -15.61
C GLY A 61 -5.72 -14.05 -14.86
N LEU A 62 -4.92 -15.05 -15.22
CA LEU A 62 -3.67 -15.36 -14.52
C LEU A 62 -2.58 -14.33 -14.82
N GLU A 63 -2.44 -13.92 -16.08
CA GLU A 63 -1.54 -12.83 -16.47
C GLU A 63 -1.96 -11.51 -15.80
N MET A 64 -3.25 -11.21 -15.77
CA MET A 64 -3.77 -10.01 -15.08
C MET A 64 -3.58 -10.08 -13.57
N ILE A 65 -3.73 -11.25 -12.95
CA ILE A 65 -3.45 -11.47 -11.52
C ILE A 65 -1.97 -11.30 -11.23
N GLU A 66 -1.09 -11.82 -12.09
CA GLU A 66 0.36 -11.72 -11.94
C GLU A 66 0.81 -10.26 -12.04
N VAL A 67 0.38 -9.56 -13.10
CA VAL A 67 0.59 -8.11 -13.27
C VAL A 67 0.03 -7.34 -12.06
N THR A 68 -1.17 -7.68 -11.59
CA THR A 68 -1.77 -7.01 -10.42
C THR A 68 -0.96 -7.25 -9.16
N ASN A 69 -0.50 -8.48 -8.91
CA ASN A 69 0.31 -8.83 -7.75
C ASN A 69 1.66 -8.12 -7.77
N GLU A 70 2.31 -8.03 -8.94
CA GLU A 70 3.54 -7.26 -9.12
C GLU A 70 3.32 -5.78 -8.81
N LYS A 71 2.25 -5.18 -9.33
CA LYS A 71 1.91 -3.77 -9.08
C LYS A 71 1.60 -3.51 -7.61
N VAL A 72 0.92 -4.45 -6.93
CA VAL A 72 0.68 -4.40 -5.48
C VAL A 72 1.98 -4.49 -4.69
N ALA A 73 2.91 -5.37 -5.10
CA ALA A 73 4.23 -5.48 -4.47
C ALA A 73 5.03 -4.18 -4.61
N VAL A 74 5.07 -3.60 -5.82
CA VAL A 74 5.69 -2.29 -6.07
C VAL A 74 5.05 -1.20 -5.20
N ALA A 75 3.72 -1.14 -5.14
CA ALA A 75 3.01 -0.14 -4.33
C ALA A 75 3.37 -0.23 -2.84
N LYS A 76 3.49 -1.46 -2.29
CA LYS A 76 3.93 -1.69 -0.90
C LYS A 76 5.35 -1.21 -0.66
N GLU A 77 6.28 -1.47 -1.57
CA GLU A 77 7.67 -0.97 -1.44
C GLU A 77 7.73 0.56 -1.54
N LYS A 78 7.00 1.18 -2.47
CA LYS A 78 6.92 2.65 -2.54
C LYS A 78 6.31 3.27 -1.29
N LEU A 79 5.35 2.60 -0.66
CA LEU A 79 4.78 3.03 0.62
C LEU A 79 5.84 2.99 1.73
N LYS A 80 6.64 1.92 1.78
CA LYS A 80 7.74 1.76 2.74
C LYS A 80 8.82 2.82 2.53
N GLU A 81 9.24 3.07 1.29
CA GLU A 81 10.19 4.14 0.96
C GLU A 81 9.68 5.52 1.39
N ALA A 82 8.42 5.84 1.06
CA ALA A 82 7.82 7.12 1.43
C ALA A 82 7.79 7.30 2.95
N ARG A 83 7.48 6.23 3.70
CA ARG A 83 7.51 6.23 5.17
C ARG A 83 8.93 6.47 5.70
N THR A 84 9.93 5.81 5.14
CA THR A 84 11.33 5.99 5.53
C THR A 84 11.81 7.41 5.26
N ARG A 85 11.46 8.00 4.09
CA ARG A 85 11.77 9.41 3.77
C ARG A 85 11.09 10.38 4.74
N GLN A 86 9.80 10.19 5.03
CA GLN A 86 9.08 11.01 6.01
C GLN A 86 9.73 10.93 7.39
N LYS A 87 10.10 9.72 7.83
CA LYS A 87 10.78 9.50 9.10
C LYS A 87 12.14 10.21 9.14
N SER A 88 12.95 10.10 8.09
CA SER A 88 14.27 10.75 8.07
C SER A 88 14.18 12.27 8.12
N TYR A 89 13.19 12.87 7.45
CA TYR A 89 12.92 14.30 7.55
C TYR A 89 12.48 14.71 8.96
N ALA A 90 11.51 13.99 9.54
CA ALA A 90 11.05 14.26 10.90
C ALA A 90 12.16 14.15 11.93
N ASP A 91 12.98 13.08 11.85
CA ASP A 91 14.07 12.82 12.79
C ASP A 91 15.20 13.85 12.65
N LYS A 92 15.54 14.30 11.43
CA LYS A 92 16.57 15.33 11.18
C LYS A 92 16.22 16.69 11.80
N HIS A 93 14.94 16.99 11.95
CA HIS A 93 14.44 18.23 12.57
C HIS A 93 14.07 18.08 14.05
N ARG A 94 14.28 16.89 14.64
CA ARG A 94 14.01 16.63 16.06
C ARG A 94 15.26 16.99 16.88
N LYS A 95 15.32 18.22 17.41
CA LYS A 95 16.31 18.56 18.46
C LYS A 95 15.95 17.78 19.75
N SER A 96 16.95 17.21 20.43
CA SER A 96 16.80 16.80 21.83
C SER A 96 16.61 18.06 22.67
N LEU A 97 15.39 18.30 23.14
CA LEU A 97 15.10 19.35 24.12
C LEU A 97 15.21 18.70 25.50
N GLU A 98 16.32 18.97 26.20
CA GLU A 98 16.38 18.74 27.64
C GLU A 98 15.70 19.91 28.34
N PHE A 99 14.58 19.64 29.00
CA PHE A 99 13.97 20.58 29.92
C PHE A 99 14.63 20.40 31.28
N GLN A 100 15.23 21.46 31.81
CA GLN A 100 15.70 21.44 33.19
C GLN A 100 14.51 21.35 34.16
N PRO A 101 14.67 20.70 35.33
CA PRO A 101 13.61 20.55 36.33
C PRO A 101 13.07 21.87 36.85
#